data_AF-A0A923VEE4-F1
#
_entry.id   AF-A0A923VEE4-F1
#
_cell.length_a   1.000
_cell.length_b   1.000
_cell.length_c   1.000
_cell.angle_alpha   90.00
_cell.angle_beta   90.00
_cell.angle_gamma   90.00
#
_symmetry.space_group_name_H-M   'P 1'
#
loop_
_entity.id
_entity.type
_entity.pdbx_description
1 polymer ?
#
loop_
_entity_poly.entity_id
_entity_poly.type
_entity_poly.pdbx_seq_one_letter_code
_entity_poly.pdbx_strand_id
1 'polypeptide(L)' 'GVAGTEKCYIRKAGMQYHVDLHALVSANISVRQGHDISHALKDTLLKELPQLNNILIHIEPKDLENSSL' A
#
# COMPACT_ATOMS: atom_id res chain seq x y z
N GLY A 1 -7.24 6.88 5.98
CA GLY A 1 -6.29 7.26 4.91
C GLY A 1 -6.46 6.31 3.74
N VAL A 2 -6.00 5.08 3.91
CA VAL A 2 -6.24 3.97 2.97
C VAL A 2 -7.71 3.58 2.96
N ALA A 3 -8.28 3.42 1.78
CA ALA A 3 -9.68 3.04 1.53
C ALA A 3 -9.82 1.58 1.05
N GLY A 4 -8.71 0.94 0.68
CA GLY A 4 -8.65 -0.45 0.24
C GLY A 4 -7.27 -0.79 -0.33
N THR A 5 -7.10 -2.01 -0.81
CA THR A 5 -5.91 -2.45 -1.55
C THR A 5 -6.35 -3.15 -2.82
N GLU A 6 -5.57 -3.05 -3.88
CA GLU A 6 -5.88 -3.71 -5.16
C GLU A 6 -4.93 -4.89 -5.40
N LYS A 7 -3.67 -4.60 -5.75
CA LYS A 7 -2.63 -5.59 -6.02
C LYS A 7 -1.70 -5.72 -4.81
N CYS A 8 -1.36 -6.96 -4.47
CA CYS A 8 -0.38 -7.26 -3.44
C CYS A 8 0.50 -8.42 -3.93
N TYR A 9 1.72 -8.11 -4.33
CA TYR A 9 2.71 -9.08 -4.77
C TYR A 9 3.70 -9.34 -3.66
N ILE A 10 3.84 -10.61 -3.28
CA ILE A 10 4.73 -11.03 -2.20
C ILE A 10 5.80 -11.96 -2.78
N ARG A 11 7.06 -11.68 -2.46
CA ARG A 11 8.19 -12.56 -2.78
C ARG A 11 8.95 -12.91 -1.51
N LYS A 12 9.21 -14.20 -1.29
CA LYS A 12 10.10 -14.65 -0.22
C LYS A 12 11.56 -14.45 -0.64
N ALA A 13 12.35 -13.87 0.26
CA ALA A 13 13.80 -13.67 0.11
C ALA A 13 14.49 -14.16 1.38
N GLY A 14 15.04 -15.38 1.35
CA GLY A 14 15.56 -16.04 2.54
C GLY A 14 14.47 -16.25 3.60
N MET A 15 14.67 -15.69 4.80
CA MET A 15 13.70 -15.73 5.90
C MET A 15 12.70 -14.55 5.89
N GLN A 16 12.87 -13.60 4.97
CA GLN A 16 12.08 -12.38 4.91
C GLN A 16 11.17 -12.36 3.69
N TYR A 17 10.26 -11.40 3.67
CA TYR A 17 9.33 -11.17 2.57
C TYR A 17 9.49 -9.75 2.02
N HIS A 18 9.45 -9.64 0.70
CA HIS A 18 9.36 -8.38 -0.03
C HIS A 18 7.94 -8.24 -0.56
N VAL A 19 7.40 -7.02 -0.46
CA VAL A 19 6.01 -6.71 -0.79
C VAL A 19 5.97 -5.52 -1.73
N ASP A 20 5.19 -5.65 -2.80
CA ASP A 20 4.72 -4.55 -3.64
C ASP A 20 3.21 -4.45 -3.47
N LEU A 21 2.74 -3.33 -2.92
CA LEU A 21 1.36 -3.12 -2.51
C LEU A 21 0.76 -1.88 -3.16
N HIS A 22 -0.39 -2.05 -3.81
CA HIS A 22 -1.20 -0.94 -4.31
C HIS A 22 -2.27 -0.58 -3.27
N ALA A 23 -2.13 0.60 -2.66
CA ALA A 23 -3.06 1.12 -1.66
C ALA A 23 -3.98 2.17 -2.29
N LEU A 24 -5.28 1.92 -2.20
CA LEU A 24 -6.31 2.80 -2.72
C LEU A 24 -6.58 3.93 -1.74
N VAL A 25 -6.58 5.19 -2.21
CA VAL A 25 -6.88 6.39 -1.42
C VAL A 25 -7.90 7.28 -2.13
N SER A 26 -8.41 8.31 -1.46
CA SER A 26 -9.25 9.31 -2.13
C SER A 26 -8.49 10.02 -3.25
N ALA A 27 -9.06 10.09 -4.45
CA ALA A 27 -8.43 10.71 -5.63
C ALA A 27 -8.14 12.21 -5.46
N ASN A 28 -8.79 12.86 -4.50
CA ASN A 28 -8.70 14.31 -4.30
C ASN A 28 -7.64 14.74 -3.27
N ILE A 29 -6.77 13.82 -2.81
CA ILE A 29 -5.70 14.17 -1.88
C ILE A 29 -4.49 14.73 -2.63
N SER A 30 -3.71 15.57 -1.94
CA SER A 30 -2.42 16.01 -2.46
C SER A 30 -1.40 14.86 -2.49
N VAL A 31 -0.40 14.98 -3.36
CA VAL A 31 0.76 14.05 -3.39
C VAL A 31 1.44 13.96 -2.03
N ARG A 32 1.56 15.08 -1.30
CA ARG A 32 2.11 15.13 0.06
C ARG A 32 1.33 14.21 1.01
N GLN A 33 -0.01 14.31 1.01
CA GLN A 33 -0.86 13.45 1.82
C GLN A 33 -0.76 11.98 1.41
N GLY A 34 -0.66 11.69 0.10
CA GLY A 34 -0.44 10.33 -0.39
C GLY A 34 0.89 9.73 0.13
N HIS A 35 1.97 10.52 0.08
CA HIS A 35 3.27 10.13 0.63
C HIS A 35 3.20 9.86 2.14
N ASP A 36 2.56 10.75 2.90
CA ASP A 36 2.41 10.59 4.35
C ASP A 36 1.59 9.33 4.70
N ILE A 37 0.54 9.03 3.92
CA ILE A 37 -0.24 7.78 4.05
C ILE A 37 0.63 6.55 3.74
N SER A 38 1.42 6.60 2.67
CA SER A 38 2.33 5.52 2.29
C SER A 38 3.33 5.21 3.42
N HIS A 39 3.93 6.24 4.02
CA HIS A 39 4.84 6.08 5.15
C HIS A 39 4.15 5.44 6.35
N ALA A 40 3.00 5.97 6.78
CA ALA A 40 2.26 5.42 7.90
C ALA A 40 1.84 3.96 7.67
N LEU A 41 1.46 3.60 6.43
CA LEU A 41 1.14 2.23 6.07
C LEU A 41 2.37 1.33 6.15
N LYS A 42 3.51 1.74 5.60
CA LYS A 42 4.77 1.00 5.70
C LYS A 42 5.18 0.75 7.14
N ASP A 43 5.12 1.77 7.99
CA ASP A 43 5.47 1.66 9.41
C ASP A 43 4.55 0.69 10.14
N THR A 44 3.24 0.74 9.85
CA THR A 44 2.26 -0.21 10.39
C THR A 44 2.56 -1.64 9.96
N LEU A 45 2.84 -1.86 8.67
CA LEU A 45 3.16 -3.19 8.14
C LEU A 45 4.45 -3.76 8.75
N LEU A 46 5.49 -2.97 8.91
CA LEU A 46 6.74 -3.41 9.55
C LEU A 46 6.55 -3.73 11.03
N LYS A 47 5.68 -2.97 11.73
CA LYS A 47 5.37 -3.23 13.13
C LYS A 47 4.58 -4.52 13.32
N GLU A 48 3.55 -4.75 12.53
CA GLU A 48 2.65 -5.90 12.69
C GLU A 48 3.20 -7.17 12.02
N LEU A 49 4.06 -7.02 11.01
CA LEU A 49 4.68 -8.13 10.28
C LEU A 49 6.21 -7.92 10.19
N PRO A 50 6.96 -8.16 11.28
CA PRO A 50 8.40 -7.91 11.34
C PRO A 50 9.24 -8.72 10.34
N GLN A 51 8.67 -9.78 9.76
CA GLN A 51 9.28 -10.58 8.70
C GLN A 51 9.28 -9.88 7.33
N LEU A 52 8.54 -8.78 7.17
CA LEU A 52 8.63 -7.93 5.99
C LEU A 52 9.91 -7.11 6.05
N ASN A 53 10.58 -6.96 4.91
CA ASN A 53 11.78 -6.14 4.81
C ASN A 53 11.61 -5.05 3.75
N ASN A 54 11.61 -5.43 2.47
CA ASN A 54 11.43 -4.48 1.38
C ASN A 54 9.94 -4.31 1.05
N ILE A 55 9.35 -3.19 1.48
CA ILE A 55 7.96 -2.83 1.17
C ILE A 55 7.96 -1.62 0.24
N LEU A 56 7.41 -1.81 -0.95
CA LEU A 56 7.07 -0.77 -1.93
C LEU A 56 5.56 -0.58 -1.90
N ILE A 57 5.11 0.68 -1.84
CA ILE A 57 3.69 1.02 -1.81
C ILE A 57 3.41 2.00 -2.94
N HIS A 58 2.52 1.60 -3.85
CA HIS A 58 1.94 2.48 -4.85
C HIS A 58 0.64 3.06 -4.30
N ILE A 59 0.51 4.38 -4.35
CA ILE A 59 -0.72 5.07 -3.99
C ILE A 59 -1.56 5.23 -5.24
N GLU A 60 -2.74 4.62 -5.24
CA GLU A 60 -3.67 4.61 -6.36
C GLU A 60 -4.96 5.34 -5.97
N PRO A 61 -5.57 6.12 -6.88
CA PRO A 61 -6.89 6.67 -6.62
C PRO A 61 -7.91 5.53 -6.54
N LYS A 62 -8.82 5.60 -5.55
CA LYS A 62 -10.00 4.76 -5.53
C LYS A 62 -10.92 5.23 -6.65
N ASP A 63 -11.01 4.46 -7.73
CA ASP A 63 -11.96 4.71 -8.80
C ASP A 63 -13.37 4.75 -8.22
N LEU A 64 -14.06 5.87 -8.40
CA LEU A 64 -15.43 6.05 -7.96
C LEU A 64 -16.45 5.40 -8.94
N GLU A 65 -16.02 4.92 -10.12
CA GLU A 65 -16.95 4.51 -11.19
C GLU A 65 -16.70 3.14 -11.87
N ASN A 66 -15.77 2.29 -11.42
CA ASN A 66 -15.58 0.95 -12.00
C ASN A 66 -15.83 -0.19 -10.99
N SER A 67 -16.97 -0.15 -10.28
CA SER A 67 -17.52 -1.31 -9.55
C SER A 67 -18.81 -1.81 -10.22
N SER A 68 -18.81 -1.88 -11.54
CA SER A 68 -19.87 -2.51 -12.33
C SER A 68 -19.30 -3.13 -13.60
N LEU A 69 -18.46 -4.15 -13.42
CA LEU A 69 -18.32 -5.29 -14.34
C LEU A 69 -18.09 -6.55 -13.51
#